data_AF-A0A6A5GS33-F1
#
_entry.id   AF-A0A6A5GS33-F1
#
_cell.length_a   1.000
_cell.length_b   1.000
_cell.length_c   1.000
_cell.angle_alpha   90.00
_cell.angle_beta   90.00
_cell.angle_gamma   90.00
#
_symmetry.space_group_name_H-M   'P 1'
#
loop_
_entity.id
_entity.type
_entity.pdbx_description
1 polymer ?
#
loop_
_entity_poly.entity_id
_entity_poly.type
_entity_poly.pdbx_seq_one_letter_code
_entity_poly.pdbx_strand_id
1 'polypeptide(L)'
;MTFENARYWCHYKNPVTQSNLAIVQNQFTANFLASYARSVFGINDGTFWIGLSRAHNWNQWSWDNGTLLDGWNNFDSQHSKNYAGEKISNGQWTTFDDTEQQYFVCSYDPNSPPTFTPSTPPRPTTTTTTTTGKPTTTGGIQIG
;
A
#
# COMPACT_ATOMS: atom_id res chain seq x y z
N MET A 1 5.65 -0.19 8.62
CA MET A 1 6.02 -1.62 8.74
C MET A 1 7.28 -1.88 7.92
N THR A 2 8.18 -2.78 8.38
CA THR A 2 9.37 -3.17 7.59
C THR A 2 8.98 -3.99 6.36
N PHE A 3 9.87 -4.06 5.35
CA PHE A 3 9.59 -4.77 4.10
C PHE A 3 9.18 -6.24 4.34
N GLU A 4 10.00 -7.00 5.08
CA GLU A 4 9.74 -8.43 5.30
C GLU A 4 8.47 -8.68 6.11
N ASN A 5 8.14 -7.79 7.05
CA ASN A 5 6.88 -7.88 7.80
C ASN A 5 5.68 -7.57 6.89
N ALA A 6 5.81 -6.62 5.96
CA ALA A 6 4.78 -6.30 4.98
C ALA A 6 4.55 -7.45 4.01
N ARG A 7 5.63 -8.06 3.53
CA ARG A 7 5.62 -9.27 2.72
C ARG A 7 4.92 -10.42 3.43
N TYR A 8 5.32 -10.71 4.66
CA TYR A 8 4.68 -11.73 5.49
C TYR A 8 3.18 -11.46 5.69
N TRP A 9 2.81 -10.19 5.90
CA TRP A 9 1.40 -9.83 6.05
C TRP A 9 0.60 -10.14 4.78
N CYS A 10 1.11 -9.75 3.60
CA CYS A 10 0.45 -10.04 2.33
C CYS A 10 0.31 -11.55 2.08
N HIS A 11 1.33 -12.33 2.43
CA HIS A 11 1.34 -13.78 2.20
C HIS A 11 0.41 -14.57 3.12
N TYR A 12 0.33 -14.19 4.40
CA TYR A 12 -0.24 -15.06 5.43
C TYR A 12 -1.35 -14.43 6.26
N LYS A 13 -1.47 -13.10 6.25
CA LYS A 13 -2.46 -12.38 7.07
C LYS A 13 -3.57 -11.76 6.24
N ASN A 14 -3.40 -11.64 4.92
CA ASN A 14 -4.50 -11.24 4.05
C ASN A 14 -5.58 -12.33 4.05
N PRO A 15 -6.77 -12.08 4.62
CA PRO A 15 -7.77 -13.12 4.86
C PRO A 15 -8.51 -13.58 3.60
N VAL A 16 -8.23 -12.99 2.43
CA VAL A 16 -9.13 -13.08 1.28
C VAL A 16 -8.62 -13.99 0.17
N THR A 17 -7.32 -14.02 -0.13
CA THR A 17 -6.70 -14.93 -1.10
C THR A 17 -5.17 -14.92 -0.95
N GLN A 18 -4.48 -15.91 -1.52
CA GLN A 18 -3.03 -15.89 -1.63
C GLN A 18 -2.61 -14.61 -2.37
N SER A 19 -1.83 -13.77 -1.68
CA SER A 19 -1.42 -12.46 -2.15
C SER A 19 0.07 -12.28 -1.95
N ASN A 20 0.64 -11.35 -2.71
CA ASN A 20 2.03 -10.89 -2.60
C ASN A 20 2.04 -9.38 -2.32
N LEU A 21 3.17 -8.81 -1.96
CA LEU A 21 3.37 -7.37 -2.10
C LEU A 21 3.17 -6.96 -3.57
N ALA A 22 2.69 -5.73 -3.77
CA ALA A 22 2.21 -5.25 -5.06
C ALA A 22 3.25 -5.42 -6.19
N ILE A 23 2.82 -6.08 -7.27
CA ILE A 23 3.62 -6.26 -8.48
C ILE A 23 3.29 -5.15 -9.48
N VAL A 24 4.30 -4.42 -9.94
CA VAL A 24 4.12 -3.22 -10.77
C VAL A 24 4.81 -3.39 -12.12
N GLN A 25 4.06 -3.88 -13.11
CA GLN A 25 4.64 -4.30 -14.40
C GLN A 25 4.69 -3.18 -15.45
N ASN A 26 3.99 -2.07 -15.25
CA ASN A 26 3.94 -0.97 -16.21
C ASN A 26 3.57 0.37 -15.53
N GLN A 27 3.71 1.46 -16.29
CA GLN A 27 3.44 2.82 -15.83
C GLN A 27 1.99 3.02 -15.40
N PHE A 28 1.02 2.35 -16.03
CA PHE A 28 -0.39 2.49 -15.66
C PHE A 28 -0.64 1.93 -14.26
N THR A 29 -0.07 0.77 -13.94
CA THR A 29 -0.15 0.17 -12.60
C THR A 29 0.49 1.08 -11.56
N ALA A 30 1.68 1.65 -11.82
CA ALA A 30 2.33 2.58 -10.89
C ALA A 30 1.46 3.83 -10.66
N ASN A 31 0.97 4.48 -11.72
CA ASN A 31 0.13 5.67 -11.57
C ASN A 31 -1.18 5.39 -10.81
N PHE A 32 -1.78 4.22 -11.06
CA PHE A 32 -2.95 3.76 -10.34
C PHE A 32 -2.65 3.54 -8.85
N LEU A 33 -1.57 2.82 -8.52
CA LEU A 33 -1.17 2.55 -7.15
C LEU A 33 -0.84 3.83 -6.39
N ALA A 34 -0.07 4.76 -6.98
CA ALA A 34 0.21 6.06 -6.39
C ALA A 34 -1.08 6.87 -6.09
N SER A 35 -2.04 6.86 -7.01
CA SER A 35 -3.33 7.53 -6.84
C SER A 35 -4.19 6.86 -5.76
N TYR A 36 -4.22 5.52 -5.76
CA TYR A 36 -4.95 4.73 -4.77
C TYR A 36 -4.36 4.88 -3.37
N ALA A 37 -3.04 4.78 -3.24
CA ALA A 37 -2.30 4.98 -2.00
C ALA A 37 -2.55 6.37 -1.41
N ARG A 38 -2.54 7.42 -2.25
CA ARG A 38 -2.90 8.78 -1.83
C ARG A 38 -4.29 8.83 -1.19
N SER A 39 -5.26 8.17 -1.81
CA SER A 39 -6.64 8.13 -1.30
C SER A 39 -6.77 7.32 -0.01
N VAL A 40 -6.14 6.15 0.08
CA VAL A 40 -6.33 5.21 1.19
C VAL A 40 -5.50 5.60 2.40
N PHE A 41 -4.27 6.07 2.20
CA PHE A 41 -3.39 6.50 3.29
C PHE A 41 -3.67 7.94 3.72
N GLY A 42 -4.44 8.71 2.94
CA GLY A 42 -4.78 10.10 3.27
C GLY A 42 -3.58 11.06 3.25
N ILE A 43 -2.52 10.70 2.51
CA ILE A 43 -1.27 11.48 2.41
C ILE A 43 -0.96 11.82 0.96
N ASN A 44 -0.42 13.01 0.72
CA ASN A 44 -0.11 13.48 -0.64
C ASN A 44 1.31 13.14 -1.10
N ASP A 45 2.20 12.87 -0.15
CA ASP A 45 3.59 12.53 -0.37
C ASP A 45 4.04 11.49 0.67
N GLY A 46 5.06 10.71 0.30
CA GLY A 46 5.47 9.52 1.02
C GLY A 46 5.72 8.35 0.08
N THR A 47 6.14 7.24 0.66
CA THR A 47 6.49 6.03 -0.08
C THR A 47 5.82 4.82 0.56
N PHE A 48 5.51 3.80 -0.23
CA PHE A 48 4.97 2.54 0.26
C PHE A 48 5.70 1.36 -0.38
N TRP A 49 5.77 0.24 0.34
CA TRP A 49 6.39 -0.97 -0.16
C TRP A 49 5.61 -1.55 -1.34
N ILE A 50 6.37 -1.89 -2.38
CA ILE A 50 5.96 -2.75 -3.48
C ILE A 50 6.77 -4.04 -3.41
N GLY A 51 6.34 -5.08 -4.11
CA GLY A 51 6.93 -6.42 -4.00
C GLY A 51 8.26 -6.59 -4.69
N LEU A 52 9.07 -5.55 -4.83
CA LEU A 52 10.32 -5.60 -5.59
C LEU A 52 11.52 -5.53 -4.64
N SER A 53 12.35 -6.57 -4.64
CA SER A 53 13.55 -6.66 -3.81
C SER A 53 14.70 -7.41 -4.49
N ARG A 54 15.87 -7.37 -3.87
CA ARG A 54 17.06 -8.15 -4.27
C ARG A 54 17.88 -8.52 -3.04
N ALA A 55 18.62 -9.63 -3.11
CA ALA A 55 19.44 -10.09 -1.98
C ALA A 55 20.62 -9.14 -1.67
N HIS A 56 21.32 -8.69 -2.71
CA HIS A 56 22.38 -7.69 -2.62
C HIS A 56 22.27 -6.70 -3.78
N ASN A 57 22.99 -5.59 -3.69
CA ASN A 57 22.93 -4.51 -4.69
C ASN A 57 23.41 -4.91 -6.09
N TRP A 58 24.21 -5.98 -6.22
CA TRP A 58 24.63 -6.55 -7.49
C TRP A 58 23.70 -7.65 -8.02
N ASN A 59 22.71 -8.09 -7.24
CA ASN A 59 21.74 -9.10 -7.68
C ASN A 59 20.65 -8.45 -8.56
N GLN A 60 20.08 -9.28 -9.44
CA GLN A 60 18.90 -8.90 -10.19
C GLN A 60 17.71 -8.69 -9.25
N TRP A 61 16.87 -7.72 -9.58
CA TRP A 61 15.62 -7.47 -8.88
C TRP A 61 14.60 -8.57 -9.19
N SER A 62 13.87 -8.98 -8.18
CA SER A 62 12.79 -9.97 -8.28
C SER A 62 11.53 -9.45 -7.60
N TRP A 63 10.40 -9.70 -8.24
CA TRP A 63 9.11 -9.54 -7.66
C TRP A 63 8.86 -10.61 -6.59
N ASP A 64 7.97 -10.30 -5.66
CA ASP A 64 7.66 -11.12 -4.50
C ASP A 64 7.07 -12.49 -4.88
N ASN A 65 6.41 -12.57 -6.04
CA ASN A 65 5.95 -13.84 -6.63
C ASN A 65 7.09 -14.71 -7.22
N GLY A 66 8.35 -14.27 -7.11
CA GLY A 66 9.53 -14.96 -7.63
C GLY A 66 9.88 -14.65 -9.09
N THR A 67 9.06 -13.86 -9.80
CA THR A 67 9.39 -13.45 -11.16
C THR A 67 10.49 -12.39 -11.16
N LEU A 68 11.43 -12.49 -12.10
CA LEU A 68 12.47 -11.48 -12.22
C LEU A 68 11.90 -10.19 -12.81
N LEU A 69 12.46 -9.05 -12.41
CA LEU A 69 12.21 -7.79 -13.12
C LEU A 69 12.86 -7.91 -14.50
N ASP A 70 12.03 -7.84 -15.53
CA ASP A 70 12.44 -7.86 -16.93
C ASP A 70 11.66 -6.78 -17.70
N GLY A 71 12.36 -5.99 -18.51
CA GLY A 71 11.79 -4.88 -19.26
C GLY A 71 11.64 -3.57 -18.46
N TRP A 72 10.40 -3.11 -18.30
CA TRP A 72 10.10 -1.77 -17.78
C TRP A 72 10.38 -1.65 -16.28
N ASN A 73 10.97 -0.54 -15.88
CA ASN A 73 11.18 -0.17 -14.50
C ASN A 73 10.96 1.34 -14.31
N ASN A 74 10.65 1.75 -13.09
CA ASN A 74 10.38 3.15 -12.76
C ASN A 74 11.31 3.70 -11.67
N PHE A 75 12.54 3.19 -11.59
CA PHE A 75 13.49 3.65 -10.58
C PHE A 75 13.83 5.14 -10.76
N ASP A 76 13.95 5.82 -9.63
CA ASP A 76 14.56 7.14 -9.56
C ASP A 76 16.09 7.04 -9.46
N SER A 77 16.75 8.18 -9.23
CA SER A 77 18.21 8.24 -9.09
C SER A 77 18.74 7.50 -7.85
N GLN A 78 17.90 7.15 -6.87
CA GLN A 78 18.28 6.52 -5.61
C GLN A 78 17.89 5.03 -5.59
N HIS A 79 18.71 4.20 -6.25
CA HIS A 79 18.49 2.76 -6.41
C HIS A 79 19.63 1.88 -5.87
N SER A 80 20.38 2.35 -4.87
CA SER A 80 21.54 1.63 -4.31
C SER A 80 21.19 0.59 -3.24
N LYS A 81 19.94 0.58 -2.73
CA LYS A 81 19.50 -0.33 -1.67
C LYS A 81 18.74 -1.54 -2.20
N ASN A 82 18.20 -2.37 -1.31
CA ASN A 82 17.75 -3.73 -1.65
C ASN A 82 16.23 -3.89 -1.71
N TYR A 83 15.46 -2.93 -1.19
CA TYR A 83 14.00 -2.99 -1.16
C TYR A 83 13.42 -1.77 -1.84
N ALA A 84 12.51 -1.96 -2.77
CA ALA A 84 11.90 -0.86 -3.49
C ALA A 84 10.59 -0.41 -2.84
N GLY A 85 10.39 0.90 -2.80
CA GLY A 85 9.13 1.52 -2.46
C GLY A 85 8.68 2.47 -3.56
N GLU A 86 7.39 2.55 -3.79
CA GLU A 86 6.79 3.45 -4.77
C GLU A 86 6.35 4.77 -4.12
N LYS A 87 6.72 5.88 -4.75
CA LYS A 87 6.37 7.22 -4.29
C LYS A 87 4.92 7.53 -4.63
N ILE A 88 4.20 8.02 -3.63
CA ILE A 88 2.81 8.45 -3.77
C ILE A 88 2.72 9.66 -4.70
N SER A 89 3.71 10.54 -4.67
CA SER A 89 3.76 11.78 -5.45
C SER A 89 3.77 11.56 -6.96
N ASN A 90 4.47 10.55 -7.47
CA ASN A 90 4.70 10.39 -8.91
C ASN A 90 4.82 8.94 -9.42
N GLY A 91 4.61 7.93 -8.57
CA GLY A 91 4.71 6.52 -8.94
C GLY A 91 6.14 6.02 -9.23
N GLN A 92 7.18 6.86 -9.06
CA GLN A 92 8.56 6.41 -9.20
C GLN A 92 8.98 5.53 -8.03
N TRP A 93 9.90 4.61 -8.30
CA TRP A 93 10.43 3.70 -7.30
C TRP A 93 11.73 4.24 -6.74
N THR A 94 11.87 4.20 -5.43
CA THR A 94 13.13 4.48 -4.74
C THR A 94 13.47 3.31 -3.84
N THR A 95 14.68 3.29 -3.30
CA THR A 95 15.18 2.12 -2.58
C THR A 95 15.59 2.43 -1.14
N PHE A 96 15.36 1.45 -0.28
CA PHE A 96 15.55 1.53 1.16
C PHE A 96 16.24 0.28 1.72
N ASP A 97 16.73 0.41 2.95
CA ASP A 97 17.21 -0.70 3.77
C ASP A 97 16.03 -1.46 4.43
N ASP A 98 16.28 -2.64 4.99
CA ASP A 98 15.27 -3.51 5.61
C ASP A 98 14.68 -2.98 6.93
N THR A 99 15.37 -2.03 7.57
CA THR A 99 14.96 -1.43 8.84
C THR A 99 13.90 -0.35 8.69
N GLU A 100 13.72 0.18 7.48
CA GLU A 100 12.82 1.29 7.21
C GLU A 100 11.36 0.88 7.38
N GLN A 101 10.53 1.81 7.85
CA GLN A 101 9.11 1.56 8.04
C GLN A 101 8.27 2.38 7.07
N GLN A 102 7.49 1.69 6.24
CA GLN A 102 6.59 2.32 5.27
C GLN A 102 5.18 1.74 5.36
N TYR A 103 4.24 2.39 4.68
CA TYR A 103 3.00 1.76 4.24
C TYR A 103 3.29 0.66 3.21
N PHE A 104 2.30 -0.13 2.85
CA PHE A 104 2.47 -1.23 1.90
C PHE A 104 1.15 -1.53 1.19
N VAL A 105 1.25 -2.13 0.02
CA VAL A 105 0.09 -2.58 -0.77
C VAL A 105 0.31 -4.03 -1.16
N CYS A 106 -0.73 -4.85 -1.04
CA CYS A 106 -0.73 -6.23 -1.52
C CYS A 106 -1.43 -6.32 -2.89
N SER A 107 -1.00 -7.27 -3.72
CA SER A 107 -1.66 -7.68 -4.97
C SER A 107 -2.03 -9.17 -4.92
N TYR A 108 -3.04 -9.55 -5.68
CA TYR A 108 -3.49 -10.92 -5.87
C TYR A 108 -3.67 -11.23 -7.35
N ASP A 109 -3.70 -12.51 -7.71
CA ASP A 109 -4.03 -12.94 -9.08
C ASP A 109 -5.53 -12.67 -9.35
N PRO A 110 -5.89 -11.83 -10.33
CA PRO A 110 -7.28 -11.54 -10.65
C PRO A 110 -8.07 -12.77 -11.13
N ASN A 111 -7.40 -13.82 -11.63
CA ASN A 111 -8.05 -15.08 -12.02
C ASN A 111 -8.39 -15.97 -10.82
N SER A 112 -7.79 -15.68 -9.65
CA SER A 112 -8.13 -16.28 -8.37
C SER A 112 -8.66 -15.19 -7.44
N PRO A 113 -9.77 -14.52 -7.82
CA PRO A 113 -10.21 -13.34 -7.12
C PRO A 113 -10.56 -13.69 -5.68
N PRO A 114 -10.22 -12.80 -4.75
CA PRO A 114 -10.61 -12.96 -3.37
C PRO A 114 -12.13 -13.12 -3.24
N THR A 115 -12.58 -14.15 -2.52
CA THR A 115 -13.97 -14.19 -2.03
C THR A 115 -14.09 -13.15 -0.93
N PHE A 116 -14.35 -11.90 -1.32
CA PHE A 116 -14.72 -10.88 -0.38
C PHE A 116 -16.03 -11.31 0.27
N THR A 117 -16.03 -11.49 1.59
CA THR A 117 -17.29 -11.35 2.30
C THR A 117 -17.77 -9.91 2.03
N PRO A 118 -19.04 -9.71 1.63
CA PRO A 118 -19.54 -8.37 1.42
C PRO A 118 -19.25 -7.56 2.68
N SER A 119 -18.58 -6.42 2.53
CA SER A 119 -18.39 -5.49 3.63
C SER A 119 -19.79 -5.12 4.10
N THR A 120 -20.19 -5.65 5.26
CA THR A 120 -21.46 -5.28 5.87
C THR A 120 -21.44 -3.76 5.99
N PRO A 121 -22.40 -3.04 5.38
CA PRO A 121 -22.48 -1.60 5.55
C PRO A 121 -22.40 -1.29 7.05
N PRO A 122 -21.66 -0.25 7.48
CA PRO A 122 -21.76 0.21 8.86
C PRO A 122 -23.23 0.35 9.18
N ARG A 123 -23.71 -0.42 10.17
CA ARG A 123 -25.08 -0.33 10.66
C ARG A 123 -25.35 1.16 10.88
N PRO A 124 -26.39 1.75 10.27
CA PRO A 124 -26.71 3.14 10.54
C PRO A 124 -26.91 3.28 12.04
N THR A 125 -26.02 4.04 12.68
CA THR A 125 -26.20 4.44 14.07
C THR A 125 -27.46 5.27 14.11
N THR A 126 -28.53 4.72 14.68
CA THR A 126 -29.75 5.48 14.93
C THR A 126 -29.41 6.60 15.90
N THR A 127 -29.17 7.79 15.36
CA THR A 127 -29.08 9.02 16.15
C THR A 127 -30.48 9.32 16.66
N THR A 128 -30.77 8.99 17.92
CA THR A 128 -31.95 9.49 18.61
C THR A 128 -31.79 11.00 18.76
N THR A 129 -32.41 11.77 17.87
CA THR A 129 -32.48 13.22 17.94
C THR A 129 -33.49 13.61 19.02
N THR A 130 -33.01 13.86 20.25
CA THR A 130 -33.80 14.58 21.26
C THR A 130 -33.74 16.06 20.91
N THR A 131 -34.82 16.58 20.34
CA THR A 131 -34.99 17.98 19.99
C THR A 131 -35.24 18.81 21.24
N THR A 132 -34.21 19.45 21.80
CA THR A 132 -34.42 20.59 22.71
C THR A 132 -33.32 21.64 22.54
N GLY A 133 -33.71 22.80 22.00
CA GLY A 133 -33.14 24.15 22.24
C GLY A 133 -31.62 24.36 22.23
N LYS A 134 -31.11 24.94 21.14
CA LYS A 134 -29.84 25.70 21.06
C LYS A 134 -29.93 26.97 21.97
N PRO A 135 -28.88 27.41 22.71
CA PRO A 135 -27.73 28.14 22.14
C PRO A 135 -26.31 27.78 22.64
N THR A 136 -25.41 27.67 21.65
CA THR A 136 -24.05 28.26 21.53
C THR A 136 -23.02 28.03 22.64
N THR A 137 -21.85 27.46 22.29
CA THR A 137 -20.49 28.08 22.39
C THR A 137 -19.37 27.01 22.18
N THR A 138 -18.45 27.32 21.25
CA THR A 138 -17.00 27.02 21.18
C THR A 138 -16.41 25.61 21.41
N GLY A 139 -15.73 25.09 20.38
CA GLY A 139 -14.34 24.62 20.48
C GLY A 139 -14.05 23.11 20.49
N GLY A 140 -13.24 22.65 19.52
CA GLY A 140 -12.32 21.51 19.67
C GLY A 140 -12.72 20.17 19.02
N ILE A 141 -12.03 19.80 17.94
CA ILE A 141 -12.08 18.45 17.34
C ILE A 141 -10.85 17.66 17.82
N GLN A 142 -11.06 16.48 18.40
CA GLN A 142 -10.03 15.46 18.62
C GLN A 142 -10.31 14.26 17.72
N ILE A 143 -9.25 13.79 17.06
CA ILE A 143 -9.15 12.56 16.28
C ILE A 143 -8.07 11.68 16.90
N GLY A 144 -8.30 10.36 16.91
CA GLY A 144 -7.30 9.34 17.21
C GLY A 144 -6.93 8.59 15.93
#